data_AF-A0A5B7XWK2-F1
#
_entry.id   AF-A0A5B7XWK2-F1
#
_cell.length_a   1.000
_cell.length_b   1.000
_cell.length_c   1.000
_cell.angle_alpha   90.00
_cell.angle_beta   90.00
_cell.angle_gamma   90.00
#
_symmetry.space_group_name_H-M   'P 1'
#
loop_
_entity.id
_entity.type
_entity.pdbx_description
1 polymer ?
#
loop_
_entity_poly.entity_id
_entity_poly.type
_entity_poly.pdbx_seq_one_letter_code
_entity_poly.pdbx_strand_id
1 'polypeptide(L)'
;MPTTVIIYNQPKQKLLTQTFNSDAPTKINLSDIDLNTNTDLEKMLQPDTFALVFNGTSWASQTYMQWEDLRINEALQTVKANYSEKTQGILTRFVASMDIKYQGKMSWVALLNELGKEIEA
;
A
#
# COMPACT_ATOMS: atom_id res chain seq x y z
N MET A 1 21.16 10.87 5.75
CA MET A 1 21.01 10.32 4.38
C MET A 1 19.60 10.62 3.91
N PRO A 2 19.36 10.86 2.61
CA PRO A 2 18.00 11.03 2.12
C PRO A 2 17.19 9.75 2.32
N THR A 3 16.00 9.87 2.91
CA THR A 3 15.06 8.75 3.09
C THR A 3 13.85 8.98 2.22
N THR A 4 13.55 8.07 1.30
CA THR A 4 12.35 8.14 0.47
C THR A 4 11.26 7.28 1.10
N VAL A 5 10.10 7.89 1.33
CA VAL A 5 8.97 7.29 2.05
C VAL A 5 7.69 7.49 1.25
N ILE A 6 6.82 6.48 1.27
CA ILE A 6 5.47 6.59 0.73
C ILE A 6 4.58 7.29 1.76
N ILE A 7 3.94 8.39 1.40
CA ILE A 7 2.91 9.05 2.20
C ILE A 7 1.56 8.63 1.64
N TYR A 8 0.71 8.05 2.47
CA TYR A 8 -0.52 7.41 2.03
C TYR A 8 -1.75 7.91 2.79
N ASN A 9 -2.72 8.46 2.06
CA ASN A 9 -4.05 8.75 2.56
C ASN A 9 -4.94 7.52 2.33
N GLN A 10 -5.00 6.63 3.34
CA GLN A 10 -5.72 5.37 3.26
C GLN A 10 -7.21 5.53 2.91
N PRO A 11 -7.99 6.42 3.58
CA PRO A 11 -9.40 6.62 3.24
C PRO A 11 -9.67 7.03 1.80
N LYS A 12 -8.72 7.72 1.16
CA LYS A 12 -8.84 8.18 -0.23
C LYS A 12 -8.11 7.29 -1.23
N GLN A 13 -7.37 6.28 -0.76
CA GLN A 13 -6.54 5.41 -1.58
C GLN A 13 -5.56 6.20 -2.48
N LYS A 14 -5.03 7.33 -1.99
CA LYS A 14 -4.07 8.18 -2.71
C LYS A 14 -2.72 8.19 -2.03
N LEU A 15 -1.64 8.09 -2.81
CA LEU A 15 -0.27 8.07 -2.33
C LEU A 15 0.59 9.14 -3.02
N LEU A 16 1.61 9.58 -2.29
CA LEU A 16 2.67 10.48 -2.74
C LEU A 16 4.00 9.90 -2.27
N THR A 17 5.02 9.95 -3.12
CA THR A 17 6.38 9.60 -2.72
C THR A 17 7.13 10.86 -2.31
N GLN A 18 7.69 10.88 -1.11
CA GLN A 18 8.44 12.02 -0.59
C GLN A 18 9.85 11.59 -0.20
N THR A 19 10.84 12.38 -0.62
CA THR A 19 12.21 12.26 -0.12
C THR A 19 12.45 13.26 0.99
N PHE A 20 12.86 12.78 2.16
CA PHE A 20 13.27 13.57 3.31
C PHE A 20 14.79 13.69 3.31
N ASN A 21 15.32 14.91 3.26
CA ASN A 21 16.74 15.22 3.29
C ASN A 21 16.96 16.55 4.04
N SER A 22 18.21 17.01 4.16
CA SER A 22 18.54 18.25 4.87
C SER A 22 17.90 19.51 4.27
N ASP A 23 17.48 19.44 3.01
CA ASP A 23 16.86 20.54 2.27
C ASP A 23 15.34 20.34 2.13
N ALA A 24 14.78 19.28 2.73
CA ALA A 24 13.37 18.98 2.62
C ALA A 24 12.59 20.09 3.34
N PRO A 25 11.51 20.60 2.72
CA PRO A 25 10.69 21.59 3.38
C PRO A 25 10.11 20.98 4.65
N THR A 26 10.13 21.75 5.75
CA THR A 26 9.57 21.35 7.07
C THR A 26 8.07 21.02 6.98
N LYS A 27 7.42 21.39 5.88
CA LYS A 27 6.04 21.07 5.53
C LYS A 27 5.98 20.48 4.13
N ILE A 28 5.35 19.33 4.02
CA ILE A 28 5.09 18.67 2.74
C ILE A 28 3.69 19.08 2.28
N ASN A 29 3.56 19.45 1.00
CA ASN A 29 2.25 19.67 0.43
C ASN A 29 1.56 18.31 0.19
N LEU A 30 0.45 18.06 0.88
CA LEU A 30 -0.31 16.81 0.79
C LEU A 30 -1.60 16.97 -0.02
N SER A 31 -1.79 18.09 -0.71
CA SER A 31 -2.99 18.35 -1.52
C SER A 31 -3.22 17.28 -2.59
N ASP A 32 -2.14 16.73 -3.16
CA ASP A 32 -2.21 15.75 -4.24
C ASP A 32 -2.79 14.41 -3.78
N ILE A 33 -2.77 14.16 -2.46
CA ILE A 33 -3.40 13.00 -1.82
C ILE A 33 -4.67 13.37 -1.06
N ASP A 34 -5.29 14.51 -1.37
CA ASP A 34 -6.50 15.03 -0.72
C ASP A 34 -6.38 15.20 0.81
N LEU A 35 -5.17 15.51 1.30
CA LEU A 35 -4.95 15.86 2.69
C LEU A 35 -4.54 17.32 2.82
N ASN A 36 -5.24 18.03 3.69
CA ASN A 36 -4.85 19.37 4.10
C ASN A 36 -4.58 19.33 5.61
N THR A 37 -3.41 18.81 5.96
CA THR A 37 -2.94 18.71 7.34
C THR A 37 -1.63 19.45 7.51
N ASN A 38 -1.45 20.07 8.68
CA ASN A 38 -0.21 20.72 9.10
C ASN A 38 0.68 19.79 9.94
N THR A 39 0.54 18.46 9.79
CA THR A 39 1.37 17.49 10.52
C THR A 39 2.83 17.55 10.08
N ASP A 40 3.73 17.66 11.04
CA ASP A 40 5.17 17.47 10.84
C ASP A 40 5.47 15.98 10.70
N LEU A 41 5.50 15.50 9.46
CA LEU A 41 5.70 14.09 9.13
C LEU A 41 7.14 13.62 9.33
N GLU A 42 8.12 14.54 9.34
CA GLU A 42 9.53 14.18 9.50
C GLU A 42 9.77 13.55 10.88
N LYS A 43 9.10 14.06 11.92
CA LYS A 43 9.18 13.51 13.29
C LYS A 43 8.55 12.12 13.44
N MET A 44 7.79 11.67 12.44
CA MET A 44 7.16 10.35 12.44
C MET A 44 8.06 9.29 11.77
N LEU A 45 9.18 9.70 11.18
CA LEU A 45 10.13 8.80 10.57
C LEU A 45 10.92 8.02 11.61
N GLN A 46 10.99 6.72 11.38
CA GLN A 46 11.81 5.75 12.08
C GLN A 46 12.84 5.17 11.07
N PRO A 47 13.94 4.55 11.54
CA PRO A 47 14.98 4.04 10.65
C PRO A 47 14.50 3.05 9.57
N ASP A 48 13.41 2.33 9.84
CA ASP A 48 12.79 1.31 8.98
C ASP A 48 11.46 1.75 8.36
N THR A 49 11.12 3.05 8.44
CA THR A 49 9.92 3.59 7.80
C THR A 49 9.98 3.40 6.30
N PHE A 50 9.05 2.61 5.78
CA PHE A 50 8.78 2.46 4.36
C PHE A 50 7.61 3.36 3.92
N ALA A 51 6.59 3.47 4.77
CA ALA A 51 5.41 4.31 4.52
C ALA A 51 4.93 5.04 5.77
N LEU A 52 4.40 6.26 5.59
CA LEU A 52 3.60 6.99 6.55
C LEU A 52 2.14 6.94 6.11
N VAL A 53 1.29 6.32 6.93
CA VAL A 53 -0.12 6.05 6.59
C VAL A 53 -1.03 6.90 7.46
N PHE A 54 -1.91 7.67 6.83
CA PHE A 54 -3.02 8.34 7.49
C PHE A 54 -4.29 7.53 7.33
N ASN A 55 -4.83 6.99 8.42
CA ASN A 55 -6.03 6.13 8.43
C ASN A 55 -7.36 6.91 8.46
N GLY A 56 -7.32 8.24 8.36
CA GLY A 56 -8.49 9.13 8.51
C GLY A 56 -8.56 9.85 9.86
N THR A 57 -7.83 9.38 10.87
CA THR A 57 -7.79 10.00 12.20
C THR A 57 -6.37 10.26 12.69
N SER A 58 -5.44 9.36 12.40
CA SER A 58 -4.07 9.40 12.89
C SER A 58 -3.08 8.93 11.83
N TRP A 59 -1.83 9.35 12.01
CA TRP A 59 -0.70 8.88 11.22
C TRP A 59 0.01 7.71 11.91
N ALA A 60 0.54 6.78 11.12
CA ALA A 60 1.38 5.69 11.58
C ALA A 60 2.56 5.46 10.62
N SER A 61 3.76 5.25 11.17
CA SER A 61 4.89 4.70 10.42
C SER A 61 4.69 3.20 10.22
N GLN A 62 4.98 2.74 9.01
CA GLN A 62 4.87 1.35 8.60
C GLN A 62 6.23 0.90 8.05
N THR A 63 6.66 -0.29 8.46
CA THR A 63 7.73 -1.02 7.78
C THR A 63 7.26 -1.55 6.43
N TYR A 64 8.18 -2.03 5.59
CA TYR A 64 7.83 -2.61 4.29
C TYR A 64 6.79 -3.73 4.40
N MET A 65 6.95 -4.65 5.37
CA MET A 65 6.01 -5.76 5.51
C MET A 65 4.63 -5.30 5.95
N GLN A 66 4.55 -4.38 6.93
CA GLN A 66 3.26 -3.87 7.39
C GLN A 66 2.54 -3.07 6.30
N TRP A 67 3.30 -2.36 5.45
CA TRP A 67 2.76 -1.69 4.27
C TRP A 67 2.16 -2.67 3.25
N GLU A 68 2.87 -3.74 2.89
CA GLU A 68 2.34 -4.75 1.96
C GLU A 68 1.12 -5.47 2.54
N ASP A 69 1.15 -5.84 3.82
CA ASP A 69 0.01 -6.45 4.52
C ASP A 69 -1.23 -5.54 4.50
N LEU A 70 -1.04 -4.24 4.74
CA LEU A 70 -2.12 -3.25 4.64
C LEU A 70 -2.74 -3.26 3.24
N ARG A 71 -1.91 -3.19 2.20
CA ARG A 71 -2.36 -3.12 0.80
C ARG A 71 -3.05 -4.40 0.35
N ILE A 72 -2.57 -5.56 0.78
CA ILE A 72 -3.22 -6.86 0.54
C ILE A 72 -4.60 -6.88 1.20
N ASN A 73 -4.71 -6.45 2.46
CA ASN A 73 -5.98 -6.43 3.18
C ASN A 73 -7.00 -5.46 2.52
N GLU A 74 -6.56 -4.28 2.09
CA GLU A 74 -7.42 -3.33 1.36
C GLU A 74 -7.90 -3.90 0.02
N ALA A 75 -7.04 -4.60 -0.72
CA ALA A 75 -7.41 -5.28 -1.95
C ALA A 75 -8.44 -6.38 -1.69
N LEU A 76 -8.26 -7.21 -0.66
CA LEU A 76 -9.22 -8.25 -0.27
C LEU A 76 -10.60 -7.68 0.11
N GLN A 77 -10.63 -6.56 0.84
CA GLN A 77 -11.89 -5.88 1.19
C GLN A 77 -12.60 -5.34 -0.05
N THR A 78 -11.84 -4.71 -0.96
CA THR A 78 -12.38 -4.18 -2.22
C THR A 78 -12.96 -5.29 -3.09
N VAL A 79 -12.30 -6.44 -3.15
CA VAL A 79 -12.78 -7.61 -3.91
C VAL A 79 -14.14 -8.07 -3.38
N LYS A 80 -14.29 -8.22 -2.05
CA LYS A 80 -15.53 -8.69 -1.42
C LYS A 80 -16.73 -7.76 -1.63
N ALA A 81 -16.49 -6.46 -1.82
CA ALA A 81 -17.56 -5.48 -1.94
C ALA A 81 -18.08 -5.27 -3.38
N ASN A 82 -17.26 -5.54 -4.40
CA ASN A 82 -17.50 -4.99 -5.76
C ASN A 82 -17.70 -6.04 -6.86
N TYR A 83 -17.49 -7.32 -6.59
CA TYR A 83 -17.49 -8.35 -7.63
C TYR A 83 -18.50 -9.46 -7.38
N SER A 84 -18.86 -10.20 -8.44
CA SER A 84 -19.66 -11.42 -8.33
C SER A 84 -18.95 -12.49 -7.50
N GLU A 85 -19.68 -13.41 -6.87
CA GLU A 85 -19.10 -14.48 -6.05
C GLU A 85 -18.03 -15.30 -6.79
N LYS A 86 -18.27 -15.65 -8.08
CA LYS A 86 -17.27 -16.33 -8.92
C LYS A 86 -16.00 -15.49 -9.04
N THR A 87 -16.13 -14.22 -9.39
CA THR A 87 -14.98 -13.30 -9.53
C THR A 87 -14.29 -13.03 -8.20
N GLN A 88 -15.03 -12.96 -7.09
CA GLN A 88 -14.47 -12.79 -5.75
C GLN A 88 -13.57 -13.96 -5.37
N GLY A 89 -13.98 -15.19 -5.66
CA GLY A 89 -13.18 -16.39 -5.41
C GLY A 89 -11.83 -16.34 -6.12
N ILE A 90 -11.84 -15.98 -7.41
CA ILE A 90 -10.65 -15.86 -8.25
C ILE A 90 -9.72 -14.74 -7.71
N LEU A 91 -10.26 -13.53 -7.52
CA LEU A 91 -9.46 -12.38 -7.09
C LEU A 91 -8.93 -12.52 -5.66
N THR A 92 -9.70 -13.14 -4.75
CA THR A 92 -9.26 -13.42 -3.38
C THR A 92 -8.06 -14.37 -3.38
N ARG A 93 -8.11 -15.45 -4.19
CA ARG A 93 -6.98 -16.37 -4.34
C ARG A 93 -5.77 -15.66 -4.93
N PHE A 94 -5.96 -14.87 -5.98
CA PHE A 94 -4.87 -14.10 -6.59
C PHE A 94 -4.19 -13.15 -5.60
N VAL A 95 -4.97 -12.38 -4.83
CA VAL A 95 -4.42 -11.45 -3.82
C VAL A 95 -3.69 -12.20 -2.70
N ALA A 96 -4.20 -13.35 -2.26
CA ALA A 96 -3.50 -14.20 -1.28
C ALA A 96 -2.19 -14.77 -1.84
N SER A 97 -2.15 -15.14 -3.12
CA SER A 97 -0.93 -15.65 -3.77
C SER A 97 0.14 -14.55 -3.97
N MET A 98 -0.22 -13.26 -3.92
CA MET A 98 0.78 -12.19 -3.91
C MET A 98 1.69 -12.24 -2.67
N ASP A 99 1.16 -12.62 -1.49
CA ASP A 99 1.99 -12.83 -0.28
C ASP A 99 3.05 -13.92 -0.51
N ILE A 100 2.66 -15.03 -1.15
CA ILE A 100 3.58 -16.12 -1.54
C ILE A 100 4.70 -15.60 -2.47
N LYS A 101 4.37 -14.68 -3.39
CA LYS A 101 5.38 -14.01 -4.22
C LYS A 101 6.30 -13.12 -3.40
N TYR A 102 5.81 -12.38 -2.43
CA TYR A 102 6.66 -11.52 -1.58
C TYR A 102 7.58 -12.33 -0.67
N GLN A 103 7.19 -13.56 -0.34
CA GLN A 103 8.06 -14.54 0.31
C GLN A 103 9.06 -15.21 -0.66
N GLY A 104 9.09 -14.82 -1.94
CA GLY A 104 10.02 -15.34 -2.94
C GLY A 104 9.70 -16.76 -3.45
N LYS A 105 8.50 -17.28 -3.15
CA LYS A 105 8.11 -18.66 -3.47
C LYS A 105 7.43 -18.80 -4.84
N MET A 106 6.97 -17.70 -5.43
CA MET A 106 6.34 -17.67 -6.75
C MET A 106 6.74 -16.43 -7.54
N SER A 107 6.84 -16.56 -8.87
CA SER A 107 7.08 -15.44 -9.78
C SER A 107 5.77 -14.79 -10.24
N TRP A 108 5.83 -13.55 -10.72
CA TRP A 108 4.70 -12.89 -11.37
C TRP A 108 4.14 -13.69 -12.54
N VAL A 109 5.00 -14.36 -13.31
CA VAL A 109 4.58 -15.20 -14.45
C VAL A 109 3.75 -16.39 -13.96
N ALA A 110 4.16 -17.04 -12.87
CA ALA A 110 3.40 -18.15 -12.29
C ALA A 110 2.02 -17.68 -11.79
N LEU A 111 1.98 -16.55 -11.06
CA LEU A 111 0.73 -15.97 -10.56
C LEU A 111 -0.25 -15.61 -11.69
N LEU A 112 0.24 -14.97 -12.75
CA LEU A 112 -0.60 -14.58 -13.88
C LEU A 112 -1.09 -15.79 -14.68
N ASN A 113 -0.27 -16.82 -14.81
CA ASN A 113 -0.68 -18.07 -15.46
C ASN A 113 -1.79 -18.79 -14.67
N GLU A 114 -1.70 -18.81 -13.34
CA GLU A 114 -2.75 -19.38 -12.48
C GLU A 114 -4.03 -18.56 -12.56
N LEU A 115 -3.93 -17.22 -12.48
CA LEU A 115 -5.07 -16.32 -12.63
C LEU A 115 -5.77 -16.51 -13.98
N GLY A 116 -5.01 -16.59 -15.08
CA GLY A 116 -5.56 -16.79 -16.42
C GLY A 116 -6.36 -18.09 -16.53
N LYS A 117 -5.81 -19.20 -16.01
CA LYS A 117 -6.52 -20.49 -15.97
C LYS A 117 -7.81 -20.44 -15.16
N GLU A 118 -7.82 -19.72 -14.04
CA GLU A 118 -9.03 -19.57 -13.22
C GLU A 118 -10.12 -18.73 -13.91
N ILE A 119 -9.73 -17.75 -14.73
CA ILE A 119 -10.67 -16.91 -15.48
C ILE A 119 -11.29 -17.68 -16.66
N GLU A 120 -10.51 -18.51 -17.35
CA GLU A 120 -10.96 -19.28 -18.52
C GLU A 120 -11.80 -20.53 -18.19
N ALA A 121 -11.77 -20.98 -16.93
CA ALA A 121 -12.54 -22.13 -16.44
C ALA A 121 -14.03 -21.80 -16.15
#